data_AF-A0A085FND2-F1
#
_entry.id   AF-A0A085FND2-F1
#
_cell.length_a   1.000
_cell.length_b   1.000
_cell.length_c   1.000
_cell.angle_alpha   90.00
_cell.angle_beta   90.00
_cell.angle_gamma   90.00
#
_symmetry.space_group_name_H-M   'P 1'
#
loop_
_entity.id
_entity.type
_entity.pdbx_description
1 polymer ?
#
loop_
_entity_poly.entity_id
_entity_poly.type
_entity_poly.pdbx_seq_one_letter_code
_entity_poly.pdbx_strand_id
1 'polypeptide(L)'
;MQQTPQRRPSATANFAIGALLAIPGLINLIEGLMGLGIGRLLCGIAALGYGLLLVREGLHIKKTGLPGLPQKRMILIGFGFLSVYMVGLFLKHAG
;
A
#
# COMPACT_ATOMS: atom_id res chain seq x y z
N MET A 1 -4.94 -6.55 33.57
CA MET A 1 -4.97 -5.74 32.33
C MET A 1 -4.03 -6.39 31.33
N GLN A 2 -4.55 -7.06 30.29
CA GLN A 2 -3.71 -7.54 29.19
C GLN A 2 -3.06 -6.32 28.53
N GLN A 3 -1.74 -6.22 28.59
CA GLN A 3 -0.99 -5.23 27.84
C GLN A 3 -1.28 -5.48 26.36
N THR A 4 -2.17 -4.67 25.77
CA THR A 4 -2.37 -4.68 24.31
C THR A 4 -0.99 -4.46 23.72
N PRO A 5 -0.45 -5.40 22.91
CA PRO A 5 0.88 -5.24 22.37
C PRO A 5 0.93 -3.90 21.63
N GLN A 6 1.78 -2.98 22.08
CA GLN A 6 2.05 -1.76 21.33
C GLN A 6 2.64 -2.23 20.00
N ARG A 7 1.80 -2.32 18.96
CA ARG A 7 2.22 -2.60 17.59
C ARG A 7 3.08 -1.42 17.14
N ARG A 8 4.36 -1.48 17.47
CA ARG A 8 5.35 -0.52 16.97
C ARG A 8 5.45 -0.69 15.46
N PRO A 9 5.48 0.40 14.69
CA PRO A 9 5.73 0.34 13.26
C PRO A 9 7.04 -0.41 12.99
N SER A 10 6.97 -1.52 12.26
CA SER A 10 8.13 -2.38 11.96
C SER A 10 8.62 -2.09 10.56
N ALA A 11 9.89 -1.70 10.43
CA ALA A 11 10.54 -1.51 9.13
C ALA A 11 10.42 -2.76 8.24
N THR A 12 10.73 -3.93 8.81
CA THR A 12 10.65 -5.22 8.11
C THR A 12 9.25 -5.52 7.58
N ALA A 13 8.20 -5.33 8.41
CA ALA A 13 6.82 -5.50 7.99
C ALA A 13 6.44 -4.54 6.85
N ASN A 14 6.84 -3.27 6.94
CA ASN A 14 6.57 -2.29 5.90
C ASN A 14 7.24 -2.67 4.57
N PHE A 15 8.50 -3.12 4.59
CA PHE A 15 9.17 -3.60 3.39
C PHE A 15 8.50 -4.86 2.81
N ALA A 16 8.14 -5.82 3.67
CA ALA A 16 7.48 -7.05 3.24
C ALA A 16 6.13 -6.75 2.56
N ILE A 17 5.29 -5.92 3.19
CA ILE A 17 4.00 -5.52 2.62
C ILE A 17 4.21 -4.72 1.33
N GLY A 18 5.17 -3.79 1.31
CA GLY A 18 5.51 -3.03 0.11
C GLY A 18 5.94 -3.92 -1.06
N ALA A 19 6.76 -4.94 -0.81
CA ALA A 19 7.19 -5.91 -1.81
C ALA A 19 6.02 -6.78 -2.30
N LEU A 20 5.17 -7.24 -1.39
CA LEU A 20 3.97 -8.02 -1.73
C LEU A 20 2.98 -7.22 -2.60
N LEU A 21 2.91 -5.90 -2.41
CA LEU A 21 2.08 -5.01 -3.24
C LEU A 21 2.71 -4.70 -4.59
N ALA A 22 4.04 -4.72 -4.70
CA ALA A 22 4.76 -4.36 -5.91
C ALA A 22 4.42 -5.29 -7.09
N ILE A 23 4.38 -6.60 -6.86
CA ILE A 23 4.12 -7.59 -7.91
C ILE A 23 2.72 -7.42 -8.53
N PRO A 24 1.60 -7.53 -7.77
CA PRO A 24 0.26 -7.35 -8.33
C PRO A 24 0.02 -5.91 -8.78
N GLY A 25 0.66 -4.92 -8.14
CA GLY A 25 0.57 -3.52 -8.53
C GLY A 25 1.16 -3.28 -9.92
N LEU A 26 2.35 -3.79 -10.20
CA LEU A 26 3.00 -3.68 -11.51
C LEU A 26 2.19 -4.38 -12.60
N ILE A 27 1.69 -5.59 -12.33
CA ILE A 27 0.87 -6.35 -13.30
C ILE A 27 -0.38 -5.53 -13.68
N ASN A 28 -1.16 -5.09 -12.69
CA ASN A 28 -2.38 -4.32 -12.97
C ASN A 28 -2.07 -2.97 -13.64
N LEU A 29 -0.96 -2.32 -13.30
CA LEU A 29 -0.54 -1.07 -13.93
C LEU A 29 -0.20 -1.29 -15.41
N ILE A 30 0.64 -2.28 -15.73
CA ILE A 30 1.04 -2.60 -17.11
C ILE A 30 -0.19 -2.96 -17.94
N GLU A 31 -1.05 -3.84 -17.45
CA GLU A 31 -2.28 -4.22 -18.13
C GLU A 31 -3.21 -3.01 -18.35
N GLY A 32 -3.33 -2.14 -17.35
CA GLY A 32 -4.10 -0.90 -17.46
C GLY A 32 -3.54 0.06 -18.53
N LEU A 33 -2.21 0.21 -18.59
CA LEU A 33 -1.53 1.03 -19.60
C LEU A 33 -1.62 0.44 -21.01
N MET A 34 -1.72 -0.88 -21.13
CA MET A 34 -2.00 -1.57 -22.40
C MET A 34 -3.47 -1.46 -22.85
N GLY A 35 -4.31 -0.73 -22.11
CA GLY A 35 -5.71 -0.50 -22.46
C GLY A 35 -6.66 -1.62 -22.01
N LEU A 36 -6.23 -2.56 -21.17
CA LEU A 36 -7.05 -3.70 -20.70
C LEU A 36 -8.03 -3.33 -19.57
N GLY A 37 -8.33 -2.04 -19.42
CA GLY A 37 -9.36 -1.51 -18.50
C GLY A 37 -8.82 -0.56 -17.43
N ILE A 38 -9.56 0.53 -17.22
CA ILE A 38 -9.19 1.58 -16.26
C ILE A 38 -9.19 1.09 -14.80
N GLY A 39 -9.99 0.07 -14.49
CA GLY A 39 -9.99 -0.59 -13.18
C GLY A 39 -8.64 -1.22 -12.83
N ARG A 40 -7.93 -1.79 -13.81
CA ARG A 40 -6.58 -2.33 -13.62
C ARG A 40 -5.58 -1.21 -13.33
N LEU A 41 -5.66 -0.10 -14.08
CA LEU A 41 -4.79 1.06 -13.87
C LEU A 41 -4.96 1.63 -12.46
N LEU A 42 -6.19 1.78 -11.98
CA LEU A 42 -6.48 2.24 -10.61
C LEU A 42 -5.95 1.27 -9.54
N CYS A 43 -6.16 -0.03 -9.71
CA CYS A 43 -5.61 -1.05 -8.82
C CYS A 43 -4.07 -1.00 -8.76
N GLY A 44 -3.42 -0.83 -9.92
CA GLY A 44 -1.97 -0.74 -10.04
C GLY A 44 -1.41 0.48 -9.33
N ILE A 45 -1.96 1.67 -9.61
CA ILE A 45 -1.54 2.93 -8.98
C ILE A 45 -1.75 2.87 -7.47
N ALA A 46 -2.89 2.35 -7.00
CA ALA A 46 -3.18 2.28 -5.58
C ALA A 46 -2.20 1.35 -4.83
N ALA A 47 -1.97 0.15 -5.35
CA ALA A 47 -1.06 -0.82 -4.75
C ALA A 47 0.39 -0.30 -4.74
N LEU A 48 0.86 0.26 -5.85
CA LEU A 48 2.23 0.79 -5.96
C LEU A 48 2.43 2.07 -5.14
N GLY A 49 1.45 2.97 -5.14
CA GLY A 49 1.50 4.20 -4.35
C GLY A 49 1.61 3.92 -2.85
N TYR A 50 0.80 2.98 -2.34
CA TYR A 50 0.90 2.57 -0.95
C TYR A 50 2.19 1.79 -0.65
N GLY A 51 2.61 0.91 -1.58
CA GLY A 51 3.88 0.17 -1.46
C GLY A 51 5.09 1.10 -1.35
N LEU A 52 5.16 2.14 -2.18
CA LEU A 52 6.21 3.16 -2.12
C LEU A 52 6.21 3.91 -0.77
N LEU A 53 5.04 4.23 -0.25
CA LEU A 53 4.92 4.88 1.06
C LEU A 53 5.44 3.98 2.19
N LEU A 54 5.11 2.69 2.16
CA LEU A 54 5.61 1.72 3.12
C LEU A 54 7.13 1.54 3.03
N VAL A 55 7.69 1.45 1.82
CA VAL A 55 9.14 1.39 1.61
C VAL A 55 9.82 2.64 2.15
N ARG A 56 9.26 3.83 1.88
CA ARG A 56 9.78 5.10 2.43
C ARG A 56 9.77 5.10 3.96
N GLU A 57 8.67 4.69 4.59
CA GLU A 57 8.59 4.60 6.06
C GLU A 57 9.55 3.54 6.62
N GLY A 58 9.69 2.38 5.94
CA GLY A 58 10.66 1.35 6.31
C GLY A 58 12.10 1.86 6.26
N LEU A 59 12.45 2.64 5.24
CA LEU A 59 13.75 3.30 5.12
C LEU A 59 13.94 4.36 6.21
N HIS A 60 12.90 5.14 6.52
CA HIS A 60 12.95 6.14 7.59
C HIS A 60 13.22 5.49 8.95
N ILE A 61 12.48 4.44 9.30
CA ILE A 61 12.66 3.69 10.55
C ILE A 61 14.05 3.05 10.58
N LYS A 62 14.53 2.47 9.47
CA LYS A 62 15.88 1.89 9.40
C LYS A 62 16.98 2.93 9.64
N LYS A 63 16.78 4.17 9.20
CA LYS A 63 17.76 5.26 9.36
C LYS A 63 17.69 5.96 10.72
N THR A 64 16.49 6.16 11.26
CA THR A 64 16.26 7.03 12.43
C THR A 64 15.90 6.26 13.71
N GLY A 65 15.58 4.96 13.60
CA GLY A 65 15.05 4.17 14.70
C GLY A 65 13.62 4.52 15.13
N LEU A 66 13.00 5.52 14.48
CA LEU A 66 11.69 6.06 14.85
C LEU A 66 10.74 6.06 13.63
N PRO A 67 9.44 5.87 13.86
CA PRO A 67 8.44 6.01 12.80
C PRO A 67 8.37 7.46 12.31
N GLY A 68 8.38 7.65 10.99
CA GLY A 68 8.24 8.98 10.38
C GLY A 68 6.81 9.49 10.46
N LEU A 69 5.84 8.57 10.46
CA LEU A 69 4.42 8.86 10.59
C LEU A 69 3.79 8.22 11.84
N PRO A 70 2.87 8.92 12.52
CA PRO A 70 2.08 8.31 13.59
C PRO A 70 1.16 7.23 13.02
N GLN A 71 1.01 6.13 13.78
CA GLN A 71 0.28 4.93 13.33
C GLN A 71 -1.15 5.22 12.87
N LYS A 72 -1.86 6.15 13.52
CA LYS A 72 -3.22 6.57 13.13
C LYS A 72 -3.25 7.14 11.70
N ARG A 73 -2.25 7.95 11.31
CA ARG A 73 -2.16 8.52 9.96
C ARG A 73 -1.81 7.43 8.94
N MET A 74 -0.90 6.52 9.29
CA MET A 74 -0.53 5.41 8.41
C MET A 74 -1.74 4.51 8.11
N ILE A 75 -2.57 4.21 9.11
CA ILE A 75 -3.83 3.47 8.92
C ILE A 75 -4.80 4.23 8.02
N LEU A 76 -5.00 5.54 8.27
CA LEU A 76 -5.89 6.37 7.46
C LEU A 76 -5.46 6.40 5.98
N ILE A 77 -4.17 6.58 5.73
CA ILE A 77 -3.61 6.57 4.37
C ILE A 77 -3.78 5.19 3.74
N GLY A 78 -3.49 4.11 4.48
CA GLY A 78 -3.72 2.75 4.02
C GLY A 78 -5.19 2.49 3.66
N PHE A 79 -6.13 3.00 4.45
CA PHE A 79 -7.55 2.95 4.14
C PHE A 79 -7.88 3.73 2.87
N GLY A 80 -7.31 4.92 2.68
CA GLY A 80 -7.50 5.69 1.45
C GLY A 80 -7.06 4.92 0.20
N PHE A 81 -5.85 4.34 0.22
CA PHE A 81 -5.37 3.50 -0.88
C PHE A 81 -6.22 2.24 -1.08
N LEU A 82 -6.68 1.62 0.01
CA LEU A 82 -7.60 0.47 -0.05
C LEU A 82 -8.92 0.85 -0.72
N SER A 83 -9.50 2.02 -0.40
CA SER A 83 -10.72 2.51 -1.04
C SER A 83 -10.52 2.72 -2.54
N VAL A 84 -9.42 3.34 -2.97
CA VAL A 84 -9.11 3.50 -4.40
C VAL A 84 -8.94 2.13 -5.08
N TYR A 85 -8.27 1.20 -4.42
CA TYR A 85 -8.09 -0.17 -4.92
C TYR A 85 -9.43 -0.91 -5.06
N MET A 86 -10.35 -0.77 -4.11
CA MET A 86 -11.70 -1.34 -4.19
C MET A 86 -12.51 -0.76 -5.35
N VAL A 87 -12.42 0.56 -5.57
CA VAL A 87 -13.04 1.20 -6.74
C VAL A 87 -12.45 0.66 -8.05
N GLY A 88 -11.13 0.51 -8.12
CA GLY A 88 -10.45 -0.12 -9.25
C GLY A 88 -10.92 -1.56 -9.49
N LEU A 89 -11.07 -2.36 -8.43
CA LEU A 89 -11.58 -3.73 -8.52
C LEU A 89 -13.03 -3.78 -9.00
N PHE A 90 -13.88 -2.88 -8.50
CA PHE A 90 -15.26 -2.77 -8.95
C PHE A 90 -15.31 -2.46 -10.45
N LEU A 91 -14.58 -1.44 -10.91
CA LEU A 91 -14.51 -1.08 -12.33
C LEU A 91 -13.87 -2.17 -13.20
N LYS A 92 -12.95 -2.97 -12.64
CA LYS A 92 -12.33 -4.11 -13.34
C LYS A 92 -13.33 -5.25 -13.61
N HIS A 93 -14.33 -5.43 -12.76
CA HIS A 93 -15.30 -6.53 -12.86
C HIS A 93 -16.69 -6.09 -13.35
N ALA A 94 -16.99 -4.79 -13.31
CA ALA A 94 -18.25 -4.23 -13.78
C ALA A 94 -18.32 -4.05 -15.32
N GLY A 95 -17.23 -4.35 -16.03
CA GLY A 95 -17.12 -4.28 -17.49
C GLY A 95 -16.72 -5.60 -18.10
#